data_AF-A0A0L6JE75-F1
#
_entry.id   AF-A0A0L6JE75-F1
#
_cell.length_a   1.000
_cell.length_b   1.000
_cell.length_c   1.000
_cell.angle_alpha   90.00
_cell.angle_beta   90.00
_cell.angle_gamma   90.00
#
_symmetry.space_group_name_H-M   'P 1'
#
loop_
_entity.id
_entity.type
_entity.pdbx_description
1 polymer ?
#
loop_
_entity_poly.entity_id
_entity_poly.type
_entity_poly.pdbx_seq_one_letter_code
_entity_poly.pdbx_strand_id
1 'polypeptide(L)'
;MPKLGLPPITDADEARMQAGIADDPDNPEISDAQARQARPFAEAFPDLAATLRRSRGPQKAPTKQLVSLRLDSEVVKAFKATGPGWQTRMNDALRAAARDLGPV
;
A
#
# COMPACT_ATOMS: atom_id res chain seq x y z
N MET A 1 0.29 15.15 2.74
CA MET A 1 -0.80 15.71 1.92
C MET A 1 -1.86 16.25 2.87
N PRO A 2 -2.24 17.53 2.81
CA PRO A 2 -3.41 18.01 3.54
C PRO A 2 -4.66 17.30 3.01
N LYS A 3 -5.62 16.97 3.90
CA LYS A 3 -6.91 16.42 3.47
C LYS A 3 -7.63 17.48 2.66
N LEU A 4 -8.19 17.09 1.52
CA LEU A 4 -9.06 17.96 0.72
C LEU A 4 -10.26 18.33 1.61
N GLY A 5 -10.39 19.60 1.96
CA GLY A 5 -11.48 20.13 2.79
C GLY A 5 -12.77 20.23 1.97
N LEU A 6 -13.23 19.10 1.42
CA LEU A 6 -14.46 19.07 0.63
C LEU A 6 -15.68 19.27 1.55
N PRO A 7 -16.67 20.08 1.14
CA PRO A 7 -17.92 20.20 1.85
C PRO A 7 -18.69 18.86 1.85
N PRO A 8 -19.62 18.64 2.80
CA PRO A 8 -20.49 17.48 2.78
C PRO A 8 -21.38 17.50 1.53
N ILE A 9 -21.59 16.34 0.91
CA ILE A 9 -22.53 16.19 -0.22
C ILE A 9 -23.94 16.41 0.32
N THR A 10 -24.67 17.37 -0.28
CA THR A 10 -26.08 17.63 0.05
C THR A 10 -26.99 16.67 -0.71
N ASP A 11 -28.24 16.50 -0.25
CA ASP A 11 -29.23 15.69 -0.98
C ASP A 11 -29.47 16.21 -2.41
N ALA A 12 -29.38 17.53 -2.61
CA ALA A 12 -29.49 18.15 -3.93
C ALA A 12 -28.28 17.83 -4.82
N ASP A 13 -27.07 17.76 -4.23
CA ASP A 13 -25.87 17.32 -4.93
C ASP A 13 -25.95 15.86 -5.31
N GLU A 14 -26.43 14.99 -4.42
CA GLU A 14 -26.65 13.57 -4.69
C GLU A 14 -27.66 13.39 -5.84
N ALA A 15 -28.81 14.09 -5.78
CA ALA A 15 -29.82 14.02 -6.84
C ALA A 15 -29.27 14.44 -8.21
N ARG A 16 -28.44 15.49 -8.25
CA ARG A 16 -27.76 15.93 -9.47
C ARG A 16 -26.75 14.89 -9.98
N MET A 17 -26.00 14.24 -9.10
CA MET A 17 -25.07 13.17 -9.48
C MET A 17 -25.81 11.97 -10.06
N GLN A 18 -26.88 11.51 -9.40
CA GLN A 18 -27.70 10.39 -9.87
C GLN A 18 -28.34 10.68 -11.23
N ALA A 19 -28.85 11.91 -11.44
CA ALA A 19 -29.38 12.31 -12.74
C ALA A 19 -28.32 12.23 -13.85
N GLY A 20 -27.08 12.63 -13.57
CA GLY A 20 -25.97 12.52 -14.53
C GLY A 20 -25.55 11.08 -14.81
N ILE A 21 -25.58 10.20 -13.80
CA ILE A 21 -25.31 8.77 -13.97
C ILE A 21 -26.38 8.13 -14.86
N ALA A 22 -27.66 8.46 -14.63
CA ALA A 22 -28.78 7.88 -15.37
C ALA A 22 -28.86 8.34 -16.83
N ASP A 23 -28.36 9.55 -17.14
CA ASP A 23 -28.39 10.13 -18.50
C ASP A 23 -27.15 9.75 -19.33
N ASP A 24 -26.15 9.08 -18.75
CA ASP A 24 -24.90 8.70 -19.45
C ASP A 24 -25.14 7.53 -20.43
N PRO A 25 -25.14 7.77 -21.76
CA PRO A 25 -25.40 6.72 -22.74
C PRO A 25 -24.21 5.76 -22.92
N ASP A 26 -23.00 6.18 -22.54
CA ASP A 26 -21.77 5.40 -22.72
C ASP A 26 -21.51 4.45 -21.53
N ASN A 27 -22.14 4.71 -20.40
CA ASN A 27 -22.00 3.91 -19.19
C ASN A 27 -23.37 3.61 -18.53
N PRO A 28 -24.24 2.83 -19.21
CA PRO A 28 -25.54 2.49 -18.66
C PRO A 28 -25.41 1.62 -17.40
N GLU A 29 -26.43 1.65 -16.55
CA GLU A 29 -26.48 0.78 -15.38
C GLU A 29 -26.44 -0.71 -15.77
N ILE A 30 -25.72 -1.50 -14.98
CA ILE A 30 -25.60 -2.94 -15.20
C ILE A 30 -26.94 -3.62 -14.90
N SER A 31 -27.53 -4.27 -15.89
CA SER A 31 -28.72 -5.09 -15.70
C SER A 31 -28.44 -6.37 -14.92
N ASP A 32 -29.46 -6.93 -14.26
CA ASP A 32 -29.37 -8.23 -13.58
C ASP A 32 -28.83 -9.35 -14.48
N ALA A 33 -29.21 -9.35 -15.76
CA ALA A 33 -28.76 -10.35 -16.72
C ALA A 33 -27.25 -10.22 -17.02
N GLN A 34 -26.73 -8.99 -17.10
CA GLN A 34 -25.31 -8.72 -17.26
C GLN A 34 -24.54 -9.04 -15.97
N ALA A 35 -25.08 -8.71 -14.80
CA ALA A 35 -24.47 -9.03 -13.51
C ALA A 35 -24.28 -10.54 -13.32
N ARG A 36 -25.24 -11.37 -13.74
CA ARG A 36 -25.12 -12.84 -13.71
C ARG A 36 -24.01 -13.39 -14.61
N GLN A 37 -23.56 -12.64 -15.60
CA GLN A 37 -22.47 -13.02 -16.51
C GLN A 37 -21.09 -12.58 -16.01
N ALA A 38 -21.03 -11.87 -14.86
CA ALA A 38 -19.77 -11.42 -14.29
C ALA A 38 -18.84 -12.61 -13.97
N ARG A 39 -17.56 -12.46 -14.31
CA ARG A 39 -16.51 -13.45 -14.06
C ARG A 39 -15.44 -12.86 -13.15
N PRO A 40 -14.77 -13.66 -12.32
CA PRO A 40 -13.63 -13.20 -11.54
C PRO A 40 -12.58 -12.53 -12.43
N PHE A 41 -11.98 -11.43 -11.96
CA PHE A 41 -10.97 -10.68 -12.70
C PHE A 41 -9.81 -11.57 -13.22
N ALA A 42 -9.36 -12.52 -12.40
CA ALA A 42 -8.27 -13.43 -12.77
C ALA A 42 -8.65 -14.39 -13.91
N GLU A 43 -9.93 -14.69 -14.10
CA GLU A 43 -10.42 -15.50 -15.22
C GLU A 43 -10.65 -14.68 -16.48
N ALA A 44 -11.08 -13.41 -16.32
CA ALA A 44 -11.29 -12.50 -17.43
C ALA A 44 -9.96 -11.96 -18.00
N PHE A 45 -8.94 -11.76 -17.15
CA PHE A 45 -7.65 -11.16 -17.50
C PHE A 45 -6.46 -11.94 -16.91
N PRO A 46 -6.19 -13.16 -17.38
CA PRO A 46 -5.21 -14.06 -16.77
C PRO A 46 -3.78 -13.49 -16.75
N ASP A 47 -3.30 -12.89 -17.84
CA ASP A 47 -1.92 -12.37 -17.93
C ASP A 47 -1.68 -11.16 -17.02
N LEU A 48 -2.68 -10.29 -16.90
CA LEU A 48 -2.63 -9.13 -16.02
C LEU A 48 -2.69 -9.57 -14.55
N ALA A 49 -3.56 -10.52 -14.22
CA ALA A 49 -3.63 -11.10 -12.88
C ALA A 49 -2.32 -11.78 -12.47
N ALA A 50 -1.66 -12.50 -13.37
CA ALA A 50 -0.35 -13.09 -13.14
C ALA A 50 0.71 -12.02 -12.85
N THR A 51 0.66 -10.89 -13.55
CA THR A 51 1.59 -9.78 -13.34
C THR A 51 1.39 -9.10 -11.98
N LEU A 52 0.14 -8.84 -11.58
CA LEU A 52 -0.18 -8.23 -10.29
C LEU A 52 0.22 -9.13 -9.11
N ARG A 53 0.04 -10.45 -9.22
CA ARG A 53 0.48 -11.42 -8.21
C ARG A 53 1.99 -11.44 -7.98
N ARG A 54 2.80 -11.05 -8.98
CA ARG A 54 4.27 -10.94 -8.84
C ARG A 54 4.71 -9.74 -7.99
N SER A 55 3.86 -8.73 -7.81
CA SER A 55 4.23 -7.47 -7.15
C SER A 55 4.20 -7.51 -5.62
N ARG A 56 3.41 -8.41 -5.02
CA ARG A 56 3.40 -8.67 -3.57
C ARG A 56 3.20 -10.16 -3.34
N GLY A 57 4.31 -10.86 -3.10
CA GLY A 57 4.25 -12.18 -2.47
C GLY A 57 3.59 -12.09 -1.08
N PRO A 58 3.09 -13.21 -0.54
CA PRO A 58 2.61 -13.25 0.83
C PRO A 58 3.66 -12.66 1.76
N GLN A 59 3.23 -11.77 2.65
CA GLN A 59 4.11 -11.15 3.63
C GLN A 59 4.67 -12.28 4.51
N LYS A 60 5.85 -12.80 4.16
CA LYS A 60 6.65 -13.62 5.08
C LYS A 60 6.68 -12.82 6.39
N ALA A 61 6.31 -13.47 7.49
CA ALA A 61 6.20 -12.88 8.83
C ALA A 61 7.21 -11.75 9.03
N PRO A 62 6.83 -10.61 9.65
CA PRO A 62 7.64 -9.39 9.65
C PRO A 62 9.08 -9.72 10.01
N THR A 63 9.97 -9.67 9.03
CA THR A 63 11.39 -10.04 9.18
C THR A 63 12.16 -9.05 10.07
N LYS A 64 11.50 -7.96 10.45
CA LYS A 64 12.03 -6.89 11.29
C LYS A 64 11.05 -6.65 12.44
N GLN A 65 11.57 -6.70 13.66
CA GLN A 65 10.83 -6.30 14.84
C GLN A 65 11.05 -4.81 15.11
N LEU A 66 9.98 -4.05 15.29
CA LEU A 66 10.08 -2.66 15.74
C LEU A 66 10.37 -2.67 17.24
N VAL A 67 11.53 -2.17 17.64
CA VAL A 67 11.92 -2.02 19.04
C VAL A 67 12.14 -0.55 19.37
N SER A 68 11.74 -0.14 20.58
CA SER A 68 12.06 1.20 21.10
C SER A 68 13.41 1.12 21.82
N LEU A 69 14.47 1.60 21.16
CA LEU A 69 15.85 1.59 21.67
C LEU A 69 16.39 3.01 21.77
N ARG A 70 17.08 3.33 22.86
CA ARG A 70 17.85 4.56 23.00
C ARG A 70 19.28 4.33 22.50
N LEU A 71 19.73 5.17 21.57
CA LEU A 71 21.07 5.16 20.99
C LEU A 71 21.74 6.50 21.25
N ASP A 72 23.06 6.51 21.36
CA ASP A 72 23.83 7.76 21.48
C ASP A 72 23.59 8.67 20.27
N SER A 73 23.50 9.98 20.53
CA SER A 73 23.20 10.99 19.50
C SER A 73 24.21 10.97 18.36
N GLU A 74 25.50 10.80 18.68
CA GLU A 74 26.58 10.79 17.69
C GLU A 74 26.51 9.57 16.77
N VAL A 75 26.08 8.41 17.27
CA VAL A 75 25.85 7.21 16.45
C VAL A 75 24.73 7.47 15.44
N VAL A 76 23.60 8.01 15.90
CA VAL A 76 22.46 8.32 15.01
C VAL A 76 22.85 9.37 13.96
N LYS A 77 23.60 10.40 14.37
CA LYS A 77 24.09 11.46 13.49
C LYS A 77 25.03 10.91 12.42
N ALA A 78 25.99 10.06 12.79
CA ALA A 78 26.93 9.43 11.87
C ALA A 78 26.20 8.62 10.79
N PHE A 79 25.23 7.78 11.17
CA PHE A 79 24.46 7.04 10.17
C PHE A 79 23.59 7.98 9.32
N LYS A 80 22.85 8.93 9.89
CA LYS A 80 22.03 9.88 9.11
C LYS A 80 22.83 10.65 8.06
N ALA A 81 24.08 11.03 8.37
CA ALA A 81 24.96 11.73 7.44
C ALA A 81 25.28 10.92 6.16
N THR A 82 25.12 9.60 6.19
CA THR A 82 25.30 8.74 5.00
C THR A 82 24.14 8.83 3.99
N GLY A 83 23.09 9.60 4.28
CA GLY A 83 21.98 9.86 3.36
C GLY A 83 20.93 8.74 3.30
N PRO A 84 20.14 8.65 2.21
CA PRO A 84 19.11 7.63 2.04
C PRO A 84 19.63 6.20 2.32
N GLY A 85 18.82 5.41 3.02
CA GLY A 85 19.20 4.04 3.42
C GLY A 85 20.04 3.94 4.70
N TRP A 86 20.23 5.03 5.45
CA TRP A 86 21.03 5.00 6.69
C TRP A 86 20.52 4.00 7.74
N GLN A 87 19.20 3.80 7.84
CA GLN A 87 18.61 2.81 8.75
C GLN A 87 18.97 1.38 8.34
N THR A 88 19.03 1.09 7.03
CA THR A 88 19.47 -0.21 6.52
C THR A 88 20.93 -0.46 6.89
N ARG A 89 21.81 0.53 6.66
CA ARG A 89 23.23 0.45 7.06
C ARG A 89 23.40 0.25 8.57
N MET A 90 22.61 0.95 9.38
CA MET A 90 22.61 0.76 10.83
C MET A 90 22.18 -0.67 11.22
N ASN A 91 21.11 -1.18 10.62
CA ASN A 91 20.66 -2.56 10.85
C ASN A 91 21.73 -3.59 10.45
N ASP A 92 22.44 -3.38 9.35
CA ASP A 92 23.49 -4.30 8.90
C ASP A 92 24.69 -4.30 9.86
N ALA A 93 25.07 -3.14 10.40
CA ALA A 93 26.10 -3.03 11.44
C ALA A 93 25.67 -3.78 12.72
N LEU A 94 24.42 -3.59 13.17
CA LEU A 94 23.88 -4.31 14.33
C LEU A 94 23.84 -5.83 14.09
N ARG A 95 23.48 -6.26 12.88
CA ARG A 95 23.49 -7.68 12.49
C ARG A 95 24.90 -8.27 12.50
N ALA A 96 25.90 -7.52 12.03
CA ALA A 96 27.29 -7.96 12.07
C ALA A 96 27.75 -8.12 13.53
N ALA A 97 27.54 -7.11 14.37
CA ALA A 97 27.89 -7.16 15.79
C ALA A 97 27.17 -8.29 16.55
N ALA A 98 25.92 -8.59 16.19
CA ALA A 98 25.17 -9.69 16.80
C ALA A 98 25.80 -11.07 16.54
N ARG A 99 26.56 -11.27 15.45
CA ARG A 99 27.26 -12.54 15.19
C ARG A 99 28.41 -12.75 16.18
N ASP A 100 29.00 -11.66 16.67
CA ASP A 100 30.12 -11.70 17.62
C ASP A 100 29.65 -12.01 19.05
N LEU A 101 28.34 -11.92 19.33
CA LEU A 101 27.74 -12.27 20.62
C LEU A 101 27.58 -13.79 20.83
N GLY A 102 27.99 -14.61 19.85
CA GLY A 102 27.83 -16.06 19.86
C GLY A 102 26.54 -16.52 19.17
N PRO A 103 26.29 -17.84 19.09
CA PRO A 103 25.06 -18.36 18.49
C PRO A 103 23.83 -17.87 19.28
N VAL A 104 22.86 -17.34 18.53
CA VAL A 104 21.51 -17.00 19.00
C VAL A 104 20.63 -18.25 18.98
#